data_AF-A0A7L4RIK0-F1
#
_entry.id   AF-A0A7L4RIK0-F1
#
_cell.length_a   1.000
_cell.length_b   1.000
_cell.length_c   1.000
_cell.angle_alpha   90.00
_cell.angle_beta   90.00
_cell.angle_gamma   90.00
#
_symmetry.space_group_name_H-M   'P 1'
#
loop_
_entity.id
_entity.type
_entity.pdbx_description
1 polymer ?
#
loop_
_entity_poly.entity_id
_entity_poly.type
_entity_poly.pdbx_seq_one_letter_code
_entity_poly.pdbx_strand_id
1 'polypeptide(L)'
;MCAVEYGWLVKELQALVGKRLSKISKLENAYRFHIGDADMVCQPPARMHVTKYIEESEDADGFVEKARKEIKGMRLEGAGQVNNDRILMLDFGECKLYFEMFAKGNLVLVKEGKTIAALRHEQWAGREIKPGREYGTPKPPATKLKDVISDKYIIVSLLRLPIGKEYAEELLARAGINEKTPGKSLSEKQTGKLESELGKMMGEFSPHAFYEDGKAAAFGLIKFSKYSKLEARDFKTLSEAADEYYFANPMPAEEAGEMERLEARLAKQEEYLGQLRNEEKELKERGDFIYANYEEIEKIIKTASNCKPGEMEEKLSGYNAKYDKKEKKIEIEIQ
;
A
#
# COMPACT_ATOMS: atom_id res chain seq x y z
N MET A 1 -4.47 7.24 -4.29
CA MET A 1 -3.48 7.52 -3.21
C MET A 1 -2.57 8.68 -3.58
N CYS A 2 -2.08 9.44 -2.59
CA CYS A 2 -1.17 10.57 -2.75
C CYS A 2 0.29 10.22 -2.39
N ALA A 3 1.23 11.16 -2.55
CA ALA A 3 2.65 10.85 -2.38
C ALA A 3 3.05 10.57 -0.92
N VAL A 4 2.46 11.24 0.09
CA VAL A 4 2.70 10.90 1.50
C VAL A 4 2.21 9.49 1.86
N GLU A 5 1.08 9.06 1.29
CA GLU A 5 0.56 7.69 1.43
C GLU A 5 1.51 6.67 0.80
N TYR A 6 2.05 6.94 -0.38
CA TYR A 6 3.06 6.07 -0.97
C TYR A 6 4.36 6.05 -0.18
N GLY A 7 4.77 7.18 0.41
CA GLY A 7 5.92 7.22 1.32
C GLY A 7 5.71 6.34 2.56
N TRP A 8 4.48 6.27 3.07
CA TRP A 8 4.12 5.32 4.13
C TRP A 8 4.10 3.87 3.65
N LEU A 9 3.46 3.61 2.50
CA LEU A 9 3.40 2.28 1.89
C LEU A 9 4.79 1.67 1.68
N VAL A 10 5.78 2.48 1.28
CA VAL A 10 7.17 2.00 1.12
C VAL A 10 7.74 1.40 2.41
N LYS A 11 7.32 1.87 3.59
CA LYS A 11 7.71 1.26 4.88
C LYS A 11 7.15 -0.15 5.01
N GLU A 12 5.91 -0.36 4.58
CA GLU A 12 5.24 -1.67 4.58
C GLU A 12 5.90 -2.61 3.57
N LEU A 13 6.24 -2.10 2.39
CA LEU A 13 6.92 -2.88 1.34
C LEU A 13 8.34 -3.32 1.73
N GLN A 14 8.97 -2.71 2.75
CA GLN A 14 10.26 -3.20 3.27
C GLN A 14 10.18 -4.65 3.76
N ALA A 15 9.01 -5.08 4.25
CA ALA A 15 8.80 -6.47 4.68
C ALA A 15 8.89 -7.48 3.52
N LEU A 16 8.86 -7.01 2.27
CA LEU A 16 8.99 -7.85 1.08
C LEU A 16 10.45 -7.93 0.57
N VAL A 17 11.34 -7.06 1.05
CA VAL A 17 12.75 -7.07 0.65
C VAL A 17 13.40 -8.39 1.05
N GLY A 18 14.18 -8.97 0.14
CA GLY A 18 14.77 -10.31 0.25
C GLY A 18 13.88 -11.46 -0.23
N LYS A 19 12.57 -11.23 -0.40
CA LYS A 19 11.63 -12.24 -0.92
C LYS A 19 11.66 -12.29 -2.45
N ARG A 20 11.19 -13.40 -3.04
CA ARG A 20 11.20 -13.62 -4.51
C ARG A 20 9.89 -13.18 -5.15
N LEU A 21 9.96 -12.51 -6.30
CA LEU A 21 8.82 -12.26 -7.17
C LEU A 21 8.45 -13.54 -7.92
N SER A 22 7.43 -14.27 -7.47
CA SER A 22 7.07 -15.59 -8.00
C SER A 22 6.01 -15.52 -9.10
N LYS A 23 5.14 -14.50 -9.08
CA LYS A 23 4.07 -14.32 -10.09
C LYS A 23 3.90 -12.85 -10.45
N ILE A 24 3.65 -12.61 -11.73
CA ILE A 24 3.21 -11.32 -12.29
C ILE A 24 1.99 -11.64 -13.14
N SER A 25 0.86 -10.97 -12.93
CA SER A 25 -0.37 -11.20 -13.69
C SER A 25 -1.01 -9.89 -14.10
N LYS A 26 -1.64 -9.90 -15.28
CA LYS A 26 -2.66 -8.92 -15.63
C LYS A 26 -3.97 -9.31 -14.96
N LEU A 27 -4.66 -8.32 -14.43
CA LEU A 27 -6.06 -8.39 -13.97
C LEU A 27 -6.86 -7.44 -14.87
N GLU A 28 -8.19 -7.47 -14.80
CA GLU A 28 -9.08 -6.66 -15.64
C GLU A 28 -8.65 -5.18 -15.75
N ASN A 29 -8.44 -4.54 -14.59
CA ASN A 29 -8.06 -3.12 -14.52
C ASN A 29 -6.75 -2.89 -13.75
N ALA A 30 -5.98 -3.95 -13.48
CA ALA A 30 -4.85 -3.89 -12.57
C ALA A 30 -3.76 -4.91 -12.92
N TYR A 31 -2.69 -4.88 -12.15
CA TYR A 31 -1.58 -5.82 -12.24
C TYR A 31 -1.30 -6.38 -10.85
N ARG A 32 -1.09 -7.69 -10.78
CA ARG A 32 -0.75 -8.40 -9.56
C ARG A 32 0.71 -8.81 -9.58
N PHE A 33 1.41 -8.58 -8.47
CA PHE A 33 2.79 -8.98 -8.22
C PHE A 33 2.82 -9.79 -6.94
N HIS A 34 3.08 -11.08 -7.04
CA HIS A 34 3.19 -11.98 -5.89
C HIS A 34 4.66 -12.06 -5.45
N ILE A 35 4.97 -11.53 -4.27
CA ILE A 35 6.33 -11.42 -3.75
C ILE A 35 6.41 -12.12 -2.39
N GLY A 36 7.09 -13.27 -2.37
CA GLY A 36 7.12 -14.14 -1.19
C GLY A 36 5.75 -14.72 -0.85
N ASP A 37 5.17 -14.24 0.24
CA ASP A 37 3.88 -14.63 0.82
C ASP A 37 2.81 -13.53 0.67
N ALA A 38 3.13 -12.43 -0.01
CA ALA A 38 2.23 -11.28 -0.15
C ALA A 38 1.84 -11.04 -1.61
N ASP A 39 0.61 -10.59 -1.81
CA ASP A 39 0.11 -10.10 -3.09
C ASP A 39 0.04 -8.59 -3.10
N MET A 40 0.71 -7.99 -4.07
CA MET A 40 0.63 -6.56 -4.32
C MET A 40 -0.19 -6.32 -5.57
N VAL A 41 -1.24 -5.51 -5.45
CA VAL A 41 -2.01 -5.04 -6.60
C VAL A 41 -1.60 -3.61 -6.94
N CYS A 42 -1.51 -3.34 -8.24
CA CYS A 42 -1.30 -2.01 -8.79
C CYS A 42 -2.32 -1.75 -9.89
N GLN A 43 -3.15 -0.73 -9.70
CA GLN A 43 -4.07 -0.18 -10.69
C GLN A 43 -3.60 1.24 -10.99
N PRO A 44 -2.74 1.45 -12.00
CA PRO A 44 -2.25 2.78 -12.34
C PRO A 44 -3.37 3.69 -12.86
N PRO A 45 -3.47 4.96 -12.42
CA PRO A 45 -2.74 5.61 -11.33
C PRO A 45 -3.45 5.53 -9.97
N ALA A 46 -4.59 4.84 -9.89
CA ALA A 46 -5.51 4.88 -8.77
C ALA A 46 -4.91 4.39 -7.44
N ARG A 47 -4.33 3.19 -7.45
CA ARG A 47 -3.85 2.50 -6.23
C ARG A 47 -2.68 1.58 -6.46
N MET A 48 -1.88 1.42 -5.41
CA MET A 48 -0.90 0.37 -5.26
C MET A 48 -0.81 0.05 -3.78
N HIS A 49 -0.90 -1.22 -3.41
CA HIS A 49 -0.84 -1.69 -2.02
C HIS A 49 -0.74 -3.22 -1.98
N VAL A 50 -0.24 -3.77 -0.88
CA VAL A 50 -0.45 -5.19 -0.54
C VAL A 50 -1.94 -5.39 -0.28
N THR A 51 -2.49 -6.48 -0.80
CA THR A 51 -3.91 -6.79 -0.74
C THR A 51 -4.12 -8.26 -0.40
N LYS A 52 -5.18 -8.56 0.34
CA LYS A 52 -5.70 -9.93 0.51
C LYS A 52 -6.72 -10.31 -0.56
N TYR A 53 -7.21 -9.35 -1.35
CA TYR A 53 -8.20 -9.57 -2.39
C TYR A 53 -7.53 -9.91 -3.71
N ILE A 54 -7.65 -11.17 -4.09
CA ILE A 54 -7.02 -11.70 -5.30
C ILE A 54 -8.07 -11.82 -6.39
N GLU A 55 -7.99 -10.95 -7.40
CA GLU A 55 -8.86 -11.05 -8.59
C GLU A 55 -8.34 -12.13 -9.56
N GLU A 56 -9.25 -12.63 -10.40
CA GLU A 56 -8.90 -13.56 -11.48
C GLU A 56 -7.90 -12.92 -12.45
N SER A 57 -6.95 -13.73 -12.92
CA SER A 57 -5.95 -13.27 -13.88
C SER A 57 -6.49 -13.34 -15.30
N GLU A 58 -6.24 -12.29 -16.08
CA GLU A 58 -6.45 -12.29 -17.53
C GLU A 58 -5.22 -12.83 -18.28
N ASP A 59 -5.38 -12.95 -19.60
CA ASP A 59 -4.27 -13.15 -20.51
C ASP A 59 -3.21 -12.06 -20.34
N ALA A 60 -1.94 -12.48 -20.38
CA ALA A 60 -0.83 -11.58 -20.23
C ALA A 60 -0.76 -10.60 -21.41
N ASP A 61 -0.59 -9.31 -21.14
CA ASP A 61 -0.20 -8.35 -22.16
C ASP A 61 1.32 -8.37 -22.39
N GLY A 62 1.77 -7.64 -23.42
CA GLY A 62 3.19 -7.57 -23.77
C GLY A 62 4.07 -7.01 -22.66
N PHE A 63 3.53 -6.20 -21.74
CA PHE A 63 4.29 -5.74 -20.58
C PHE A 63 4.49 -6.87 -19.57
N VAL A 64 3.43 -7.60 -19.21
CA VAL A 64 3.48 -8.74 -18.29
C VAL A 64 4.38 -9.84 -18.84
N GLU A 65 4.32 -10.14 -20.13
CA GLU A 65 5.22 -11.09 -20.78
C GLU A 65 6.69 -10.68 -20.63
N LYS A 66 6.99 -9.42 -20.92
CA LYS A 66 8.36 -8.88 -20.82
C LYS A 66 8.85 -8.86 -19.37
N ALA A 67 8.00 -8.45 -18.43
CA ALA A 67 8.31 -8.46 -17.00
C ALA A 67 8.52 -9.90 -16.48
N ARG A 68 7.69 -10.86 -16.89
CA ARG A 68 7.87 -12.28 -16.54
C ARG A 68 9.21 -12.82 -17.04
N LYS A 69 9.62 -12.46 -18.25
CA LYS A 69 10.90 -12.89 -18.82
C LYS A 69 12.10 -12.35 -18.05
N GLU A 70 12.02 -11.11 -17.57
CA GLU A 70 13.20 -10.40 -17.05
C GLU A 70 13.30 -10.43 -15.52
N ILE A 71 12.18 -10.40 -14.78
CA ILE A 71 12.19 -10.25 -13.31
C ILE A 71 11.48 -11.37 -12.53
N LYS A 72 10.77 -12.30 -13.18
CA LYS A 72 10.17 -13.44 -12.46
C LYS A 72 11.26 -14.33 -11.86
N GLY A 73 11.10 -14.67 -10.60
CA GLY A 73 12.03 -15.49 -9.83
C GLY A 73 13.17 -14.71 -9.18
N MET A 74 13.37 -13.43 -9.55
CA MET A 74 14.36 -12.57 -8.92
C MET A 74 13.97 -12.21 -7.48
N ARG A 75 14.96 -11.90 -6.66
CA ARG A 75 14.76 -11.41 -5.31
C ARG A 75 14.57 -9.90 -5.34
N LEU A 76 13.62 -9.39 -4.56
CA LEU A 76 13.46 -7.96 -4.35
C LEU A 76 14.63 -7.47 -3.47
N GLU A 77 15.49 -6.63 -4.02
CA GLU A 77 16.66 -6.07 -3.31
C GLU A 77 16.31 -4.78 -2.56
N GLY A 78 15.28 -4.06 -3.01
CA GLY A 78 14.83 -2.83 -2.36
C GLY A 78 13.47 -2.38 -2.84
N ALA A 79 12.79 -1.58 -2.02
CA ALA A 79 11.57 -0.86 -2.37
C ALA A 79 11.72 0.60 -1.94
N GLY A 80 11.32 1.54 -2.79
CA GLY A 80 11.54 2.96 -2.53
C GLY A 80 10.52 3.87 -3.21
N GLN A 81 10.45 5.10 -2.69
CA GLN A 81 9.75 6.20 -3.33
C GLN A 81 10.76 7.08 -4.07
N VAL A 82 10.41 7.51 -5.27
CA VAL A 82 11.28 8.37 -6.09
C VAL A 82 10.85 9.83 -5.92
N ASN A 83 11.81 10.70 -5.58
CA ASN A 83 11.64 12.16 -5.48
C ASN A 83 10.54 12.65 -4.52
N ASN A 84 10.10 11.84 -3.54
CA ASN A 84 8.90 12.11 -2.73
C ASN A 84 7.65 12.40 -3.58
N ASP A 85 7.56 11.82 -4.78
CA ASP A 85 6.41 11.97 -5.66
C ASP A 85 5.61 10.65 -5.70
N ARG A 86 4.54 10.61 -6.49
CA ARG A 86 3.72 9.42 -6.73
C ARG A 86 4.42 8.45 -7.69
N ILE A 87 5.67 8.11 -7.39
CA ILE A 87 6.49 7.17 -8.15
C ILE A 87 7.11 6.19 -7.15
N LEU A 88 6.78 4.92 -7.26
CA LEU A 88 7.40 3.85 -6.49
C LEU A 88 8.36 3.07 -7.37
N MET A 89 9.35 2.43 -6.75
CA MET A 89 10.36 1.63 -7.41
C MET A 89 10.58 0.35 -6.61
N LEU A 90 10.54 -0.79 -7.31
CA LEU A 90 11.00 -2.08 -6.81
C LEU A 90 12.31 -2.44 -7.52
N ASP A 91 13.34 -2.69 -6.73
CA ASP A 91 14.69 -2.98 -7.17
C ASP A 91 14.93 -4.48 -7.23
N PHE A 92 15.34 -4.98 -8.39
CA PHE A 92 15.72 -6.36 -8.63
C PHE A 92 17.16 -6.41 -9.16
N GLY A 93 18.03 -5.50 -8.72
CA GLY A 93 19.43 -5.41 -9.12
C GLY A 93 19.61 -4.67 -10.45
N GLU A 94 20.00 -5.37 -11.51
CA GLU A 94 20.12 -4.78 -12.86
C GLU A 94 18.78 -4.31 -13.42
N CYS A 95 17.68 -4.88 -12.93
CA CYS A 95 16.32 -4.56 -13.33
C CYS A 95 15.60 -3.76 -12.23
N LYS A 96 14.90 -2.69 -12.63
CA LYS A 96 14.05 -1.87 -11.75
C LYS A 96 12.66 -1.74 -12.35
N LEU A 97 11.65 -1.94 -11.51
CA LEU A 97 10.26 -1.75 -11.89
C LEU A 97 9.72 -0.47 -11.25
N TYR A 98 9.38 0.51 -12.09
CA TYR A 98 8.82 1.78 -11.67
C TYR A 98 7.31 1.80 -11.84
N PHE A 99 6.62 2.37 -10.85
CA PHE A 99 5.18 2.55 -10.78
C PHE A 99 4.88 4.04 -10.79
N GLU A 100 4.48 4.59 -11.93
CA GLU A 100 4.11 6.00 -12.06
C GLU A 100 2.64 6.16 -11.76
N MET A 101 2.30 6.65 -10.57
CA MET A 101 0.94 6.71 -10.03
C MET A 101 0.32 8.11 -10.18
N PHE A 102 0.54 8.74 -11.33
CA PHE A 102 0.02 10.07 -11.69
C PHE A 102 -0.41 10.10 -13.16
N ALA A 103 -1.11 11.18 -13.56
CA ALA A 103 -1.65 11.34 -14.91
C ALA A 103 -2.48 10.10 -15.35
N LYS A 104 -2.06 9.38 -16.39
CA LYS A 104 -2.74 8.16 -16.89
C LYS A 104 -2.22 6.86 -16.25
N GLY A 105 -1.25 6.97 -15.35
CA GLY A 105 -0.56 5.83 -14.76
C GLY A 105 0.39 5.12 -15.74
N ASN A 106 1.51 4.61 -15.25
CA ASN A 106 2.43 3.81 -16.06
C ASN A 106 3.16 2.77 -15.22
N LEU A 107 3.45 1.61 -15.80
CA LEU A 107 4.45 0.69 -15.28
C LEU A 107 5.62 0.69 -16.24
N VAL A 108 6.82 0.87 -15.74
CA VAL A 108 8.02 0.97 -16.57
C VAL A 108 9.07 0.03 -16.02
N LEU A 109 9.43 -0.97 -16.82
CA LEU A 109 10.51 -1.88 -16.53
C LEU A 109 11.80 -1.35 -17.16
N VAL A 110 12.81 -1.18 -16.33
CA VAL A 110 14.11 -0.61 -16.69
C VAL A 110 15.19 -1.63 -16.42
N LYS A 111 16.12 -1.83 -17.35
CA LYS A 111 17.30 -2.69 -17.18
C LYS A 111 18.54 -1.88 -17.52
N GLU A 112 19.51 -1.86 -16.61
CA GLU A 112 20.76 -1.08 -16.76
C GLU A 112 20.48 0.41 -17.11
N GLY A 113 19.46 1.00 -16.49
CA GLY A 113 19.06 2.39 -16.73
C GLY A 113 18.26 2.63 -18.02
N LYS A 114 18.06 1.63 -18.87
CA LYS A 114 17.27 1.75 -20.11
C LYS A 114 15.88 1.12 -19.96
N THR A 115 14.86 1.80 -20.47
CA THR A 115 13.51 1.26 -20.53
C THR A 115 13.49 0.03 -21.45
N ILE A 116 12.96 -1.08 -20.97
CA ILE A 116 12.81 -2.32 -21.76
C ILE A 116 11.35 -2.72 -21.96
N ALA A 117 10.44 -2.24 -21.11
CA ALA A 117 9.00 -2.37 -21.28
C ALA A 117 8.29 -1.19 -20.61
N ALA A 118 7.16 -0.74 -21.16
CA ALA A 118 6.27 0.19 -20.47
C ALA A 118 4.81 -0.05 -20.91
N LEU A 119 3.84 0.25 -20.04
CA LEU A 119 2.42 0.24 -20.43
C LEU A 119 2.09 1.35 -21.42
N ARG A 120 2.74 2.50 -21.24
CA ARG A 120 2.54 3.68 -22.08
C ARG A 120 3.88 4.22 -22.53
N HIS A 121 3.98 4.48 -23.83
CA HIS A 121 5.11 5.19 -24.42
C HIS A 121 4.78 6.68 -24.44
N GLU A 122 5.59 7.47 -23.75
CA GLU A 122 5.32 8.89 -23.57
C GLU A 122 6.57 9.70 -23.89
N GLN A 123 6.38 10.88 -24.48
CA GLN A 123 7.45 11.79 -24.84
C GLN A 123 7.06 13.21 -24.43
N TRP A 124 7.92 13.83 -23.63
CA TRP A 124 7.81 15.22 -23.20
C TRP A 124 9.10 15.96 -23.56
N ALA A 125 9.07 17.29 -23.41
CA ALA A 125 10.19 18.16 -23.78
C ALA A 125 11.54 17.82 -23.08
N GLY A 126 11.53 17.09 -21.96
CA GLY A 126 12.76 16.72 -21.22
C GLY A 126 12.81 15.27 -20.75
N ARG A 127 11.93 14.39 -21.25
CA ARG A 127 11.84 13.00 -20.82
C ARG A 127 11.18 12.15 -21.90
N GLU A 128 11.68 10.94 -22.10
CA GLU A 128 11.09 9.96 -23.02
C GLU A 128 11.01 8.60 -22.33
N ILE A 129 9.85 7.95 -22.39
CA ILE A 129 9.65 6.56 -21.98
C ILE A 129 9.41 5.75 -23.25
N LYS A 130 10.47 5.14 -23.78
CA LYS A 130 10.42 4.24 -24.93
C LYS A 130 11.47 3.13 -24.79
N PRO A 131 11.20 1.92 -25.31
CA PRO A 131 12.20 0.85 -25.31
C PRO A 131 13.56 1.28 -25.87
N GLY A 132 14.63 0.93 -25.15
CA GLY A 132 16.02 1.26 -25.48
C GLY A 132 16.50 2.65 -25.07
N ARG A 133 15.60 3.53 -24.61
CA ARG A 133 15.96 4.88 -24.12
C ARG A 133 16.24 4.87 -22.62
N GLU A 134 17.11 5.76 -22.17
CA GLU A 134 17.36 5.96 -20.73
C GLU A 134 16.09 6.40 -20.02
N TYR A 135 15.80 5.77 -18.88
CA TYR A 135 14.67 6.15 -18.04
C TYR A 135 15.02 7.40 -17.23
N GLY A 136 14.34 8.51 -17.51
CA GLY A 136 14.31 9.68 -16.65
C GLY A 136 13.08 9.69 -15.76
N THR A 137 13.07 10.51 -14.71
CA THR A 137 11.88 10.79 -13.89
C THR A 137 11.39 12.22 -14.16
N PRO A 138 10.14 12.58 -13.80
CA PRO A 138 9.72 13.98 -13.75
C PRO A 138 10.61 14.81 -12.80
N LYS A 139 10.54 16.14 -12.94
CA LYS A 139 11.21 17.05 -12.00
C LYS A 139 10.65 16.82 -10.59
N PRO A 140 11.51 16.75 -9.55
CA PRO A 140 11.04 16.59 -8.18
C PRO A 140 10.05 17.69 -7.77
N PRO A 141 8.99 17.36 -7.01
CA PRO A 141 8.12 18.35 -6.40
C PRO A 141 8.86 19.20 -5.37
N ALA A 142 8.27 20.34 -5.00
CA ALA A 142 8.80 21.18 -3.94
C ALA A 142 8.64 20.49 -2.57
N THR A 143 9.62 20.64 -1.69
CA THR A 143 9.63 19.99 -0.37
C THR A 143 9.39 20.95 0.79
N LYS A 144 9.56 22.25 0.57
CA LYS A 144 9.39 23.27 1.62
C LYS A 144 8.19 24.15 1.34
N LEU A 145 7.46 24.49 2.39
CA LEU A 145 6.28 25.34 2.31
C LEU A 145 6.59 26.69 1.65
N LYS A 146 7.68 27.33 2.05
CA LYS A 146 8.12 28.62 1.48
C LYS A 146 8.36 28.59 -0.03
N ASP A 147 8.72 27.44 -0.60
CA ASP A 147 9.03 27.30 -2.04
C ASP A 147 7.74 27.20 -2.89
N VAL A 148 6.60 26.92 -2.26
CA VAL A 148 5.31 26.76 -2.94
C VAL A 148 4.36 27.96 -2.80
N ILE A 149 4.54 28.78 -1.75
CA ILE A 149 3.71 29.97 -1.50
C ILE A 149 3.82 30.95 -2.68
N SER A 150 2.67 31.42 -3.16
CA SER A 150 2.55 32.32 -4.31
C SER A 150 1.40 33.31 -4.11
N ASP A 151 1.17 34.20 -5.08
CA ASP A 151 0.04 35.16 -5.03
C ASP A 151 -1.33 34.49 -5.25
N LYS A 152 -1.34 33.21 -5.65
CA LYS A 152 -2.58 32.43 -5.79
C LYS A 152 -3.17 32.09 -4.43
N TYR A 153 -4.40 31.58 -4.43
CA TYR A 153 -5.02 30.98 -3.24
C TYR A 153 -4.11 29.94 -2.60
N ILE A 154 -4.01 29.98 -1.27
CA ILE A 154 -3.06 29.16 -0.50
C ILE A 154 -3.25 27.67 -0.76
N ILE A 155 -4.48 27.18 -0.97
CA ILE A 155 -4.73 25.78 -1.35
C ILE A 155 -4.02 25.40 -2.65
N VAL A 156 -4.02 26.27 -3.67
CA VAL A 156 -3.34 26.03 -4.95
C VAL A 156 -1.83 25.95 -4.76
N SER A 157 -1.28 26.76 -3.86
CA SER A 157 0.12 26.68 -3.47
C SER A 157 0.43 25.37 -2.74
N LEU A 158 -0.37 24.98 -1.76
CA LEU A 158 -0.16 23.74 -0.98
C LEU A 158 -0.25 22.47 -1.84
N LEU A 159 -1.08 22.44 -2.88
CA LEU A 159 -1.16 21.31 -3.82
C LEU A 159 0.14 21.05 -4.60
N ARG A 160 1.11 21.98 -4.57
CA ARG A 160 2.46 21.76 -5.12
C ARG A 160 3.38 21.00 -4.17
N LEU A 161 3.00 20.85 -2.90
CA LEU A 161 3.65 19.94 -1.97
C LEU A 161 3.14 18.51 -2.21
N PRO A 162 3.99 17.49 -1.99
CA PRO A 162 3.61 16.08 -2.19
C PRO A 162 2.69 15.51 -1.10
N ILE A 163 1.84 16.32 -0.47
CA ILE A 163 0.95 15.89 0.62
C ILE A 163 -0.45 15.48 0.13
N GLY A 164 -0.85 15.91 -1.07
CA GLY A 164 -2.20 15.64 -1.58
C GLY A 164 -3.26 16.62 -1.05
N LYS A 165 -4.42 16.62 -1.70
CA LYS A 165 -5.47 17.63 -1.48
C LYS A 165 -6.07 17.56 -0.07
N GLU A 166 -6.46 16.38 0.39
CA GLU A 166 -7.14 16.25 1.69
C GLU A 166 -6.25 16.63 2.86
N TYR A 167 -4.95 16.30 2.79
CA TYR A 167 -3.96 16.69 3.77
C TYR A 167 -3.69 18.21 3.72
N ALA A 168 -3.74 18.83 2.55
CA ALA A 168 -3.64 20.30 2.43
C ALA A 168 -4.88 21.01 3.02
N GLU A 169 -6.07 20.48 2.79
CA GLU A 169 -7.32 20.99 3.39
C GLU A 169 -7.30 20.86 4.91
N GLU A 170 -6.89 19.71 5.44
CA GLU A 170 -6.74 19.49 6.87
C GLU A 170 -5.68 20.40 7.50
N LEU A 171 -4.54 20.59 6.84
CA LEU A 171 -3.51 21.52 7.27
C LEU A 171 -4.06 22.95 7.41
N LEU A 172 -4.83 23.42 6.43
CA LEU A 172 -5.45 24.74 6.46
C LEU A 172 -6.49 24.84 7.58
N ALA A 173 -7.29 23.79 7.80
CA ALA A 173 -8.27 23.72 8.88
C ALA A 173 -7.59 23.84 10.26
N ARG A 174 -6.53 23.06 10.52
CA ARG A 174 -5.72 23.13 11.75
C ARG A 174 -5.06 24.50 11.93
N ALA A 175 -4.57 25.08 10.84
CA ALA A 175 -4.00 26.43 10.85
C ALA A 175 -5.06 27.53 11.05
N GLY A 176 -6.34 27.26 10.82
CA GLY A 176 -7.42 28.26 10.83
C GLY A 176 -7.28 29.28 9.71
N ILE A 177 -6.80 28.85 8.54
CA ILE A 177 -6.56 29.70 7.37
C ILE A 177 -7.56 29.32 6.28
N ASN A 178 -8.23 30.32 5.69
CA ASN A 178 -9.15 30.11 4.59
C ASN A 178 -8.39 29.68 3.32
N GLU A 179 -8.88 28.65 2.63
CA GLU A 179 -8.25 28.11 1.42
C GLU A 179 -8.05 29.14 0.30
N LYS A 180 -8.91 30.18 0.25
CA LYS A 180 -8.91 31.25 -0.74
C LYS A 180 -8.07 32.46 -0.32
N THR A 181 -7.41 32.42 0.84
CA THR A 181 -6.45 33.47 1.21
C THR A 181 -5.29 33.48 0.21
N PRO A 182 -4.93 34.62 -0.40
CA PRO A 182 -3.72 34.72 -1.23
C PRO A 182 -2.48 34.32 -0.43
N GLY A 183 -1.63 33.43 -0.97
CA GLY A 183 -0.50 32.89 -0.22
C GLY A 183 0.49 33.95 0.25
N LYS A 184 0.77 34.98 -0.57
CA LYS A 184 1.64 36.10 -0.18
C LYS A 184 1.01 37.11 0.79
N SER A 185 -0.29 37.00 1.10
CA SER A 185 -0.91 37.84 2.14
C SER A 185 -0.85 37.19 3.53
N LEU A 186 -0.25 36.00 3.66
CA LEU A 186 -0.02 35.37 4.96
C LEU A 186 1.07 36.12 5.74
N SER A 187 0.76 36.44 7.00
CA SER A 187 1.76 36.96 7.95
C SER A 187 2.81 35.90 8.30
N GLU A 188 3.97 36.32 8.77
CA GLU A 188 5.02 35.40 9.28
C GLU A 188 4.48 34.45 10.34
N LYS A 189 3.60 34.93 11.22
CA LYS A 189 2.92 34.10 12.23
C LYS A 189 2.05 33.01 11.61
N GLN A 190 1.31 33.31 10.54
CA GLN A 190 0.48 32.32 9.84
C GLN A 190 1.35 31.29 9.09
N THR A 191 2.42 31.74 8.44
CA THR A 191 3.37 30.84 7.77
C THR A 191 4.05 29.92 8.78
N GLY A 192 4.53 30.44 9.91
CA GLY A 192 5.11 29.63 10.98
C GLY A 192 4.10 28.64 11.60
N LYS A 193 2.82 29.04 11.70
CA LYS A 193 1.75 28.13 12.13
C LYS A 193 1.55 26.99 11.13
N LEU A 194 1.51 27.27 9.82
CA LEU A 194 1.41 26.22 8.79
C LEU A 194 2.60 25.25 8.83
N GLU A 195 3.83 25.74 8.99
CA GLU A 195 5.01 24.87 9.10
C GLU A 195 4.94 23.99 10.36
N SER A 196 4.53 24.57 11.49
CA SER A 196 4.37 23.82 12.74
C SER A 196 3.28 22.75 12.64
N GLU A 197 2.10 23.09 12.11
CA GLU A 197 0.99 22.15 11.96
C GLU A 197 1.30 21.06 10.93
N LEU A 198 2.03 21.37 9.86
CA LEU A 198 2.50 20.36 8.90
C LEU A 198 3.42 19.34 9.58
N GLY A 199 4.38 19.81 10.40
CA GLY A 199 5.28 18.93 11.16
C GLY A 199 4.53 18.04 12.14
N LYS A 200 3.56 18.58 12.89
CA LYS A 200 2.71 17.81 13.80
C LYS A 200 1.89 16.77 13.06
N MET A 201 1.20 17.17 11.99
CA MET A 201 0.37 16.29 11.18
C MET A 201 1.17 15.11 10.61
N MET A 202 2.39 15.32 10.13
CA MET A 202 3.26 14.23 9.66
C MET A 202 3.73 13.30 10.79
N GLY A 203 3.86 13.81 12.02
CA GLY A 203 4.19 13.02 13.21
C GLY A 203 3.03 12.17 13.73
N GLU A 204 1.79 12.50 13.36
CA GLU A 204 0.56 11.79 13.73
C GLU A 204 0.20 10.64 12.77
N PHE A 205 1.01 10.43 11.72
CA PHE A 205 0.66 9.47 10.68
C PHE A 205 0.43 8.06 11.24
N SER A 206 -0.78 7.57 11.04
CA SER A 206 -1.23 6.21 11.37
C SER A 206 -2.35 5.80 10.40
N PRO A 207 -2.44 4.54 9.95
CA PRO A 207 -3.50 4.11 9.04
C PRO A 207 -4.91 4.14 9.66
N HIS A 208 -5.86 4.70 8.91
CA HIS A 208 -7.27 4.76 9.28
C HIS A 208 -8.19 4.54 8.08
N ALA A 209 -9.38 3.98 8.31
CA ALA A 209 -10.50 4.05 7.37
C ALA A 209 -11.73 4.67 8.03
N PHE A 210 -12.52 5.42 7.26
CA PHE A 210 -13.74 6.10 7.70
C PHE A 210 -14.95 5.40 7.10
N TYR A 211 -15.95 5.11 7.93
CA TYR A 211 -17.12 4.33 7.55
C TYR A 211 -18.39 5.19 7.53
N GLU A 212 -19.15 5.03 6.46
CA GLU A 212 -20.50 5.60 6.26
C GLU A 212 -21.43 4.43 5.91
N ASP A 213 -22.54 4.28 6.65
CA ASP A 213 -23.50 3.18 6.50
C ASP A 213 -22.84 1.78 6.48
N GLY A 214 -21.83 1.58 7.34
CA GLY A 214 -21.10 0.31 7.45
C GLY A 214 -20.11 0.02 6.32
N LYS A 215 -19.92 0.95 5.36
CA LYS A 215 -18.98 0.81 4.25
C LYS A 215 -17.83 1.80 4.39
N ALA A 216 -16.60 1.37 4.09
CA ALA A 216 -15.46 2.26 4.08
C ALA A 216 -15.61 3.31 2.96
N ALA A 217 -15.79 4.56 3.32
CA ALA A 217 -16.01 5.69 2.42
C ALA A 217 -14.72 6.47 2.11
N ALA A 218 -13.73 6.38 2.99
CA ALA A 218 -12.41 6.99 2.80
C ALA A 218 -11.36 6.26 3.64
N PHE A 219 -10.09 6.51 3.36
CA PHE A 219 -8.96 6.09 4.19
C PHE A 219 -7.87 7.16 4.17
N GLY A 220 -6.93 7.07 5.09
CA GLY A 220 -5.78 7.97 5.11
C GLY A 220 -4.87 7.73 6.31
N LEU A 221 -3.87 8.60 6.45
CA LEU A 221 -2.87 8.52 7.50
C LEU A 221 -3.20 9.39 8.73
N ILE A 222 -4.32 10.11 8.72
CA ILE A 222 -4.74 10.95 9.84
C ILE A 222 -6.27 10.93 9.95
N LYS A 223 -6.80 11.32 11.12
CA LYS A 223 -8.23 11.56 11.31
C LYS A 223 -8.59 12.95 10.76
N PHE A 224 -9.15 12.99 9.55
CA PHE A 224 -9.54 14.24 8.89
C PHE A 224 -10.77 14.87 9.55
N SER A 225 -10.72 16.19 9.76
CA SER A 225 -11.80 16.97 10.36
C SER A 225 -13.09 16.91 9.53
N LYS A 226 -12.99 16.83 8.20
CA LYS A 226 -14.16 16.68 7.31
C LYS A 226 -14.93 15.36 7.49
N TYR A 227 -14.28 14.35 8.08
CA TYR A 227 -14.88 13.05 8.38
C TYR A 227 -15.19 12.88 9.88
N SER A 228 -15.22 13.96 10.67
CA SER A 228 -15.41 13.90 12.12
C SER A 228 -16.75 13.28 12.57
N LYS A 229 -17.72 13.18 11.66
CA LYS A 229 -19.03 12.56 11.91
C LYS A 229 -19.10 11.09 11.54
N LEU A 230 -18.08 10.58 10.85
CA LEU A 230 -17.99 9.18 10.44
C LEU A 230 -17.30 8.36 11.53
N GLU A 231 -17.61 7.07 11.57
CA GLU A 231 -16.86 6.13 12.39
C GLU A 231 -15.46 5.96 11.79
N ALA A 232 -14.41 6.22 12.57
CA ALA A 232 -13.03 5.98 12.15
C ALA A 232 -12.49 4.71 12.83
N ARG A 233 -11.99 3.77 12.03
CA ARG A 233 -11.32 2.55 12.51
C ARG A 233 -9.84 2.62 12.22
N ASP A 234 -9.04 2.27 13.21
CA ASP A 234 -7.59 2.25 13.13
C ASP A 234 -7.12 0.91 12.52
N PHE A 235 -6.10 0.94 11.67
CA PHE A 235 -5.54 -0.25 11.03
C PHE A 235 -4.04 -0.37 11.30
N LYS A 236 -3.50 -1.59 11.20
CA LYS A 236 -2.08 -1.83 11.39
C LYS A 236 -1.26 -1.35 10.20
N THR A 237 -1.81 -1.49 8.99
CA THR A 237 -1.18 -1.07 7.75
C THR A 237 -2.11 -0.17 6.93
N LEU A 238 -1.53 0.73 6.14
CA LEU A 238 -2.23 1.50 5.13
C LEU A 238 -2.81 0.56 4.06
N SER A 239 -2.10 -0.52 3.75
CA SER A 239 -2.60 -1.62 2.92
C SER A 239 -3.97 -2.13 3.37
N GLU A 240 -4.14 -2.48 4.66
CA GLU A 240 -5.42 -2.95 5.20
C GLU A 240 -6.54 -1.90 5.08
N ALA A 241 -6.24 -0.64 5.42
CA ALA A 241 -7.22 0.44 5.32
C ALA A 241 -7.66 0.73 3.88
N ALA A 242 -6.70 0.69 2.94
CA ALA A 242 -6.98 0.85 1.52
C ALA A 242 -7.74 -0.36 0.95
N ASP A 243 -7.45 -1.57 1.44
CA ASP A 243 -8.17 -2.79 1.09
C ASP A 243 -9.66 -2.68 1.42
N GLU A 244 -10.01 -2.23 2.63
CA GLU A 244 -11.40 -1.97 3.03
C GLU A 244 -12.09 -0.95 2.12
N TYR A 245 -11.41 0.15 1.80
CA TYR A 245 -11.95 1.19 0.92
C TYR A 245 -12.18 0.69 -0.50
N TYR A 246 -11.19 0.06 -1.13
CA TYR A 246 -11.29 -0.36 -2.53
C TYR A 246 -12.16 -1.61 -2.71
N PHE A 247 -12.27 -2.44 -1.68
CA PHE A 247 -13.27 -3.50 -1.65
C PHE A 247 -14.69 -2.93 -1.58
N ALA A 248 -14.92 -1.95 -0.71
CA ALA A 248 -16.20 -1.27 -0.62
C ALA A 248 -16.51 -0.46 -1.88
N ASN A 249 -15.49 0.09 -2.57
CA ASN A 249 -15.63 0.98 -3.72
C ASN A 249 -14.82 0.46 -4.92
N PRO A 250 -15.26 -0.65 -5.55
CA PRO A 250 -14.56 -1.17 -6.72
C PRO A 250 -14.62 -0.12 -7.83
N MET A 251 -13.46 0.20 -8.39
CA MET A 251 -13.38 1.10 -9.53
C MET A 251 -13.83 0.36 -10.78
N PRO A 252 -14.79 0.91 -11.54
CA PRO A 252 -15.30 0.25 -12.73
C PRO A 252 -14.25 0.26 -13.85
N ALA A 253 -14.32 -0.76 -14.73
CA ALA A 253 -13.64 -0.70 -16.02
C ALA A 253 -14.14 0.51 -16.82
N GLU A 254 -13.26 1.17 -17.59
CA GLU A 254 -13.61 2.35 -18.41
C GLU A 254 -14.76 2.08 -19.39
N GLU A 255 -15.05 0.80 -19.71
CA GLU A 255 -16.05 0.38 -20.70
C GLU A 255 -17.30 -0.29 -20.11
N ALA A 256 -17.37 -0.55 -18.79
CA ALA A 256 -18.49 -1.30 -18.20
C ALA A 256 -19.75 -0.43 -18.01
N GLY A 257 -20.90 -0.94 -18.47
CA GLY A 257 -22.22 -0.34 -18.20
C GLY A 257 -22.61 -0.44 -16.71
N GLU A 258 -23.54 0.38 -16.22
CA GLU A 258 -23.93 0.40 -14.80
C GLU A 258 -24.34 -0.98 -14.24
N MET A 259 -24.96 -1.83 -15.06
CA MET A 259 -25.40 -3.17 -14.65
C MET A 259 -24.21 -4.12 -14.47
N GLU A 260 -23.28 -4.17 -15.43
CA GLU A 260 -22.03 -4.95 -15.30
C GLU A 260 -21.21 -4.49 -14.10
N ARG A 261 -21.21 -3.18 -13.79
CA ARG A 261 -20.55 -2.64 -12.59
C ARG A 261 -21.14 -3.19 -11.29
N LEU A 262 -22.46 -3.27 -11.22
CA LEU A 262 -23.15 -3.78 -10.03
C LEU A 262 -22.97 -5.29 -9.90
N GLU A 263 -23.01 -6.03 -11.00
CA GLU A 263 -22.78 -7.48 -11.02
C GLU A 263 -21.34 -7.84 -10.65
N ALA A 264 -20.33 -7.17 -11.21
CA ALA A 264 -18.93 -7.37 -10.85
C ALA A 264 -18.67 -7.02 -9.38
N ARG A 265 -19.32 -5.96 -8.86
CA ARG A 265 -19.25 -5.62 -7.44
C ARG A 265 -19.89 -6.68 -6.56
N LEU A 266 -21.04 -7.21 -6.96
CA LEU A 266 -21.73 -8.27 -6.23
C LEU A 266 -20.87 -9.54 -6.19
N ALA A 267 -20.31 -9.95 -7.34
CA ALA A 267 -19.45 -11.12 -7.44
C ALA A 267 -18.21 -11.02 -6.53
N LYS A 268 -17.52 -9.87 -6.55
CA LYS A 268 -16.38 -9.61 -5.65
C LYS A 268 -16.79 -9.65 -4.18
N GLN A 269 -17.98 -9.12 -3.87
CA GLN A 269 -18.51 -9.15 -2.51
C GLN A 269 -18.82 -10.57 -2.04
N GLU A 270 -19.42 -11.39 -2.89
CA GLU A 270 -19.72 -12.79 -2.59
C GLU A 270 -18.45 -13.62 -2.42
N GLU A 271 -17.44 -13.42 -3.28
CA GLU A 271 -16.16 -14.11 -3.18
C GLU A 271 -15.46 -13.80 -1.86
N TYR A 272 -15.36 -12.51 -1.50
CA TYR A 272 -14.75 -12.12 -0.23
C TYR A 272 -15.55 -12.61 0.97
N LEU A 273 -16.88 -12.61 0.89
CA LEU A 273 -17.73 -13.17 1.94
C LEU A 273 -17.47 -14.67 2.10
N GLY A 274 -17.18 -15.38 1.01
CA GLY A 274 -16.69 -16.76 1.03
C GLY A 274 -15.33 -16.91 1.73
N GLN A 275 -14.37 -16.04 1.42
CA GLN A 275 -13.04 -16.04 2.05
C GLN A 275 -13.14 -15.76 3.55
N LEU A 276 -13.92 -14.75 3.96
CA LEU A 276 -14.17 -14.42 5.36
C LEU A 276 -14.83 -15.58 6.11
N ARG A 277 -15.78 -16.29 5.50
CA ARG A 277 -16.39 -17.49 6.10
C ARG A 277 -15.39 -18.63 6.28
N ASN A 278 -14.48 -18.82 5.32
CA ASN A 278 -13.43 -19.83 5.46
C ASN A 278 -12.44 -19.44 6.56
N GLU A 279 -12.04 -18.17 6.63
CA GLU A 279 -11.17 -17.67 7.70
C GLU A 279 -11.85 -17.75 9.07
N GLU A 280 -13.13 -17.39 9.17
CA GLU A 280 -13.95 -17.58 10.38
C GLU A 280 -13.95 -19.05 10.80
N LYS A 281 -14.16 -19.97 9.86
CA LYS A 281 -14.15 -21.41 10.13
C LYS A 281 -12.79 -21.88 10.63
N GLU A 282 -11.70 -21.52 9.95
CA GLU A 282 -10.34 -21.90 10.37
C GLU A 282 -9.97 -21.32 11.74
N LEU A 283 -10.27 -20.04 11.98
CA LEU A 283 -10.01 -19.40 13.27
C LEU A 283 -10.84 -20.02 14.39
N LYS A 284 -12.09 -20.39 14.10
CA LYS A 284 -12.94 -21.11 15.04
C LYS A 284 -12.40 -22.50 15.33
N GLU A 285 -12.00 -23.27 14.32
CA GLU A 285 -11.39 -24.59 14.50
C GLU A 285 -10.09 -24.50 15.32
N ARG A 286 -9.26 -23.48 15.08
CA ARG A 286 -8.07 -23.21 15.90
C ARG A 286 -8.43 -22.82 17.33
N GLY A 287 -9.45 -21.99 17.51
CA GLY A 287 -9.94 -21.58 18.83
C GLY A 287 -10.49 -22.77 19.63
N ASP A 288 -11.32 -23.59 18.99
CA ASP A 288 -11.88 -24.82 19.55
C ASP A 288 -10.77 -25.82 19.90
N PHE A 289 -9.75 -25.96 19.05
CA PHE A 289 -8.56 -26.76 19.33
C PHE A 289 -7.79 -26.25 20.55
N ILE A 290 -7.58 -24.94 20.66
CA ILE A 290 -6.90 -24.34 21.82
C ILE A 290 -7.72 -24.58 23.09
N TYR A 291 -9.05 -24.41 23.01
CA TYR A 291 -9.94 -24.60 24.15
C TYR A 291 -9.97 -26.05 24.62
N ALA A 292 -10.06 -27.01 23.68
CA ALA A 292 -10.04 -28.44 23.97
C ALA A 292 -8.73 -28.89 24.62
N ASN A 293 -7.61 -28.24 24.29
CA ASN A 293 -6.26 -28.61 24.72
C ASN A 293 -5.61 -27.58 25.65
N TYR A 294 -6.41 -26.75 26.32
CA TYR A 294 -5.94 -25.58 27.04
C TYR A 294 -4.83 -25.90 28.07
N GLU A 295 -5.01 -26.95 28.87
CA GLU A 295 -4.04 -27.32 29.90
C GLU A 295 -2.68 -27.77 29.33
N GLU A 296 -2.68 -28.47 28.19
CA GLU A 296 -1.47 -28.94 27.54
C GLU A 296 -0.73 -27.78 26.87
N ILE A 297 -1.46 -26.92 26.16
CA ILE A 297 -0.93 -25.72 25.54
C ILE A 297 -0.36 -24.77 26.59
N GLU A 298 -1.03 -24.60 27.74
CA GLU A 298 -0.50 -23.76 28.83
C GLU A 298 0.81 -24.32 29.40
N LYS A 299 0.94 -25.65 29.52
CA LYS A 299 2.20 -26.30 29.93
C LYS A 299 3.30 -26.07 28.90
N ILE A 300 3.01 -26.21 27.61
CA ILE A 300 3.96 -25.95 26.50
C ILE A 300 4.43 -24.50 26.54
N ILE A 301 3.50 -23.54 26.68
CA ILE A 301 3.82 -22.10 26.77
C ILE A 301 4.70 -21.83 27.99
N LYS A 302 4.38 -22.38 29.17
CA LYS A 302 5.19 -22.21 30.39
C LYS A 302 6.59 -22.80 30.23
N THR A 303 6.71 -23.97 29.62
CA THR A 303 8.00 -24.62 29.36
C THR A 303 8.83 -23.79 28.37
N ALA A 304 8.23 -23.35 27.26
CA ALA A 304 8.89 -22.52 26.26
C ALA A 304 9.35 -21.16 26.83
N SER A 305 8.52 -20.51 27.65
CA SER A 305 8.82 -19.20 28.23
C SER A 305 9.97 -19.23 29.24
N ASN A 306 10.19 -20.38 29.89
CA ASN A 306 11.24 -20.56 30.89
C ASN A 306 12.52 -21.20 30.35
N CYS A 307 12.60 -21.40 29.03
CA CYS A 307 13.68 -22.13 28.38
C CYS A 307 14.51 -21.22 27.47
N LYS A 308 15.83 -21.43 27.42
CA LYS A 308 16.67 -20.76 26.42
C LYS A 308 16.42 -21.37 25.03
N PRO A 309 16.54 -20.60 23.93
CA PRO A 309 16.29 -21.11 22.57
C PRO A 309 17.11 -22.36 22.19
N GLY A 310 18.31 -22.53 22.78
CA GLY A 310 19.17 -23.69 22.54
C GLY A 310 18.71 -24.99 23.22
N GLU A 311 17.88 -24.89 24.25
CA GLU A 311 17.36 -26.02 25.06
C GLU A 311 15.90 -26.36 24.69
N MET A 312 15.28 -25.55 23.84
CA MET A 312 13.84 -25.57 23.54
C MET A 312 13.40 -26.88 22.87
N GLU A 313 14.22 -27.43 21.98
CA GLU A 313 13.92 -28.69 21.28
C GLU A 313 13.97 -29.90 22.22
N GLU A 314 14.92 -29.93 23.16
CA GLU A 314 15.02 -30.98 24.17
C GLU A 314 13.84 -30.89 25.16
N LYS A 315 13.53 -29.68 25.64
CA LYS A 315 12.45 -29.46 26.62
C LYS A 315 11.06 -29.70 26.06
N LEU A 316 10.86 -29.53 24.75
CA LEU A 316 9.58 -29.78 24.08
C LEU A 316 9.42 -31.22 23.60
N SER A 317 10.48 -32.05 23.65
CA SER A 317 10.43 -33.46 23.18
C SER A 317 9.40 -34.35 23.88
N GLY A 318 8.96 -33.98 25.09
CA GLY A 318 7.92 -34.68 25.85
C GLY A 318 6.48 -34.21 25.55
N TYR A 319 6.32 -33.25 24.65
CA TYR A 319 5.04 -32.72 24.20
C TYR A 319 4.87 -33.01 22.71
N ASN A 320 3.64 -33.03 22.23
CA ASN A 320 3.40 -33.05 20.78
C ASN A 320 3.59 -31.64 20.19
N ALA A 321 4.80 -31.09 20.35
CA ALA A 321 5.16 -29.76 19.92
C ALA A 321 6.55 -29.76 19.26
N LYS A 322 6.68 -29.01 18.17
CA LYS A 322 7.90 -28.89 17.39
C LYS A 322 8.38 -27.45 17.35
N TYR A 323 9.66 -27.25 17.63
CA TYR A 323 10.27 -25.92 17.55
C TYR A 323 10.90 -25.68 16.18
N ASP A 324 10.37 -24.71 15.45
CA ASP A 324 11.01 -24.16 14.24
C ASP A 324 12.06 -23.12 14.66
N LYS A 325 13.33 -23.51 14.61
CA LYS A 325 14.48 -22.66 14.93
C LYS A 325 14.66 -21.47 13.98
N LYS A 326 14.21 -21.60 12.72
CA LYS A 326 14.39 -20.58 11.67
C LYS A 326 13.36 -19.47 11.84
N GLU A 327 12.11 -19.85 12.11
CA GLU A 327 11.00 -18.92 12.27
C GLU A 327 10.75 -18.53 13.75
N LYS A 328 11.45 -19.16 14.70
CA LYS A 328 11.27 -19.01 16.16
C LYS A 328 9.81 -19.25 16.58
N LYS A 329 9.20 -20.31 16.04
CA LYS A 329 7.81 -20.70 16.29
C LYS A 329 7.73 -22.09 16.90
N ILE A 330 6.70 -22.34 17.69
CA ILE A 330 6.36 -23.67 18.19
C ILE A 330 5.08 -24.09 17.47
N GLU A 331 5.16 -25.22 16.76
CA GLU A 331 4.03 -25.88 16.13
C GLU A 331 3.51 -26.94 17.08
N ILE A 332 2.20 -26.99 17.31
CA ILE A 332 1.57 -27.93 18.25
C ILE A 332 0.62 -28.79 17.42
N GLU A 333 0.79 -30.11 17.49
CA GLU A 333 -0.09 -31.09 16.84
C GLU A 333 -0.64 -32.01 17.94
N ILE A 334 -1.91 -31.93 18.29
CA ILE A 334 -2.50 -32.82 19.31
C ILE A 334 -3.57 -33.67 18.62
N GLN A 335 -3.51 -34.99 18.86
CA GLN A 335 -4.41 -36.00 18.24
C GLN A 335 -5.81 -35.99 18.83
#